data_AF-A0A8T2P3H4-F1
#
_entry.id   AF-A0A8T2P3H4-F1
#
_cell.length_a   1.000
_cell.length_b   1.000
_cell.length_c   1.000
_cell.angle_alpha   90.00
_cell.angle_beta   90.00
_cell.angle_gamma   90.00
#
_symmetry.space_group_name_H-M   'P 1'
#
loop_
_entity.id
_entity.type
_entity.pdbx_description
1 polymer ?
#
loop_
_entity_poly.entity_id
_entity_poly.type
_entity_poly.pdbx_seq_one_letter_code
_entity_poly.pdbx_strand_id
1 'polypeptide(L)'
;DEKKKKKEKKEKKEKKEKKEKKEKKKKKEEKEKEKQEKEKEKEKEKEKEKEKEKKEEPPKEITAIDPAGNIYYNWLFIITIPVMYNWTLIIARACFEELQQDYLIWWYFIDYGSDLLYLADMVFRTRTGYLEQGLLVRNEKKLRDRYINSFQFKLDLISMIPTDFFYFYFGLNYPEIRLNKLFRVNRMFEFFQRTETRTNFPNVFRISNLVMYIVIIIHWNACFYYSFSKAIGFGADTFVYPNVSHPEFGRLVRKYAYSMYWSTLTLTTIGETPPPVQNSEYFFVVFDFLVGVLIFATIVGNVGSMISNMNAARADFQARIDAIKQYMSFRKVTKDLEKRVIKWFDYLWTNKKAVDEREVLKYLPDKLRAEIAINVHLDTLKKVRIFADCEAGLLVELVLKLRPQVFSPGDYICKKGDIGREMYIIKEGKLAVVADDGIKQFVVLSDGSYFGEISILNIKGSKAGNRRTANIRSIGYSDLFCLSKDDLMEALTEYPDAKAMLEEKGRQILMKDGLLDLEVAAQGPDPKDMEEKVIKMTGTLDLLQTKFARLLAEHEAAQWKLKNRVTKLEKKITDSGGVIYSEMVDLE
;
A
#
# COMPACT_ATOMS: atom_id res chain seq x y z
N ASP A 1 56.41 107.51 12.90
CA ASP A 1 56.41 106.14 12.31
C ASP A 1 56.09 104.95 13.23
N GLU A 2 55.71 105.10 14.51
CA GLU A 2 55.33 103.92 15.35
C GLU A 2 53.87 103.44 15.22
N LYS A 3 52.93 104.32 14.82
CA LYS A 3 51.50 103.95 14.70
C LYS A 3 51.17 103.09 13.47
N LYS A 4 51.96 103.15 12.38
CA LYS A 4 51.76 102.33 11.16
C LYS A 4 52.21 100.87 11.37
N LYS A 5 53.37 100.64 12.01
CA LYS A 5 53.87 99.28 12.31
C LYS A 5 52.98 98.50 13.31
N LYS A 6 52.32 99.17 14.26
CA LYS A 6 51.36 98.52 15.18
C LYS A 6 50.08 98.08 14.47
N LYS A 7 49.60 98.82 13.46
CA LYS A 7 48.38 98.50 12.70
C LYS A 7 48.58 97.28 11.79
N GLU A 8 49.70 97.21 11.07
CA GLU A 8 50.04 96.04 10.24
C GLU A 8 50.28 94.75 11.04
N LYS A 9 50.91 94.84 12.22
CA LYS A 9 51.07 93.66 13.10
C LYS A 9 49.72 93.16 13.64
N LYS A 10 48.76 94.05 13.92
CA LYS A 10 47.43 93.67 14.41
C LYS A 10 46.60 93.00 13.31
N GLU A 11 46.62 93.54 12.09
CA GLU A 11 45.93 92.92 10.94
C GLU A 11 46.52 91.57 10.53
N LYS A 12 47.85 91.41 10.56
CA LYS A 12 48.48 90.10 10.30
C LYS A 12 48.12 89.07 11.37
N LYS A 13 47.99 89.46 12.64
CA LYS A 13 47.60 88.56 13.74
C LYS A 13 46.12 88.13 13.61
N GLU A 14 45.22 89.06 13.30
CA GLU A 14 43.80 88.76 13.06
C GLU A 14 43.58 87.87 11.82
N LYS A 15 44.34 88.09 10.73
CA LYS A 15 44.28 87.21 9.56
C LYS A 15 44.77 85.79 9.87
N LYS A 16 45.81 85.65 10.71
CA LYS A 16 46.34 84.33 11.11
C LYS A 16 45.35 83.58 12.01
N GLU A 17 44.74 84.25 12.99
CA GLU A 17 43.70 83.66 13.85
C GLU A 17 42.43 83.27 13.08
N LYS A 18 42.00 84.07 12.10
CA LYS A 18 40.87 83.71 11.22
C LYS A 18 41.17 82.49 10.35
N LYS A 19 42.42 82.31 9.90
CA LYS A 19 42.84 81.16 9.10
C LYS A 19 42.88 79.88 9.94
N GLU A 20 43.44 79.93 11.15
CA GLU A 20 43.44 78.80 12.09
C GLU A 20 42.03 78.39 12.54
N LYS A 21 41.13 79.37 12.78
CA LYS A 21 39.72 79.07 13.10
C LYS A 21 39.00 78.37 11.94
N LYS A 22 39.28 78.76 10.69
CA LYS A 22 38.72 78.09 9.50
C LYS A 22 39.24 76.66 9.33
N GLU A 23 40.53 76.42 9.55
CA GLU A 23 41.11 75.07 9.49
C GLU A 23 40.57 74.15 10.59
N LYS A 24 40.44 74.65 11.83
CA LYS A 24 39.84 73.88 12.93
C LYS A 24 38.37 73.54 12.64
N LYS A 25 37.63 74.43 12.00
CA LYS A 25 36.22 74.18 11.61
C LYS A 25 36.12 73.11 10.52
N LYS A 26 36.97 73.17 9.49
CA LYS A 26 37.05 72.13 8.44
C LYS A 26 37.41 70.75 9.00
N LYS A 27 38.42 70.67 9.88
CA LYS A 27 38.79 69.40 10.52
C LYS A 27 37.67 68.82 11.41
N LYS A 28 36.82 69.68 11.98
CA LYS A 28 35.68 69.23 12.79
C LYS A 28 34.55 68.68 11.90
N GLU A 29 34.28 69.34 10.77
CA GLU A 29 33.31 68.88 9.77
C GLU A 29 33.74 67.56 9.10
N GLU A 30 35.03 67.37 8.81
CA GLU A 30 35.55 66.08 8.30
C GLU A 30 35.38 64.95 9.32
N LYS A 31 35.67 65.21 10.60
CA LYS A 31 35.48 64.20 11.66
C LYS A 31 34.01 63.85 11.88
N GLU A 32 33.08 64.81 11.74
CA GLU A 32 31.64 64.52 11.81
C GLU A 32 31.16 63.68 10.63
N LYS A 33 31.69 63.94 9.41
CA LYS A 33 31.39 63.12 8.23
C LYS A 33 31.90 61.69 8.36
N GLU A 34 33.13 61.48 8.82
CA GLU A 34 33.67 60.14 9.09
C GLU A 34 32.84 59.39 10.14
N LYS A 35 32.33 60.11 11.16
CA LYS A 35 31.50 59.49 12.21
C LYS A 35 30.14 59.06 11.66
N GLN A 36 29.52 59.87 10.81
CA GLN A 36 28.27 59.53 10.13
C GLN A 36 28.43 58.37 9.13
N GLU A 37 29.56 58.28 8.43
CA GLU A 37 29.84 57.14 7.56
C GLU A 37 29.99 55.84 8.35
N LYS A 38 30.72 55.87 9.48
CA LYS A 38 30.86 54.70 10.37
C LYS A 38 29.54 54.26 11.01
N GLU A 39 28.64 55.19 11.33
CA GLU A 39 27.31 54.84 11.83
C GLU A 39 26.45 54.19 10.74
N LYS A 40 26.51 54.69 9.50
CA LYS A 40 25.81 54.08 8.35
C LYS A 40 26.35 52.69 8.01
N GLU A 41 27.65 52.45 8.11
CA GLU A 41 28.23 51.12 7.91
C GLU A 41 27.76 50.14 8.99
N LYS A 42 27.72 50.57 10.26
CA LYS A 42 27.21 49.75 11.37
C LYS A 42 25.72 49.43 11.23
N GLU A 43 24.90 50.35 10.73
CA GLU A 43 23.49 50.07 10.44
C GLU A 43 23.35 49.06 9.30
N LYS A 44 24.14 49.18 8.23
CA LYS A 44 24.17 48.21 7.12
C LYS A 44 24.64 46.82 7.56
N GLU A 45 25.61 46.72 8.46
CA GLU A 45 26.03 45.43 9.04
C GLU A 45 24.94 44.81 9.90
N LYS A 46 24.25 45.61 10.74
CA LYS A 46 23.12 45.14 11.53
C LYS A 46 21.93 44.70 10.68
N GLU A 47 21.66 45.37 9.55
CA GLU A 47 20.64 44.92 8.60
C GLU A 47 21.03 43.60 7.93
N LYS A 48 22.31 43.43 7.55
CA LYS A 48 22.82 42.18 6.99
C LYS A 48 22.79 41.02 8.00
N GLU A 49 23.08 41.28 9.27
CA GLU A 49 22.95 40.28 10.35
C GLU A 49 21.49 39.90 10.58
N LYS A 50 20.56 40.87 10.61
CA LYS A 50 19.12 40.61 10.70
C LYS A 50 18.58 39.84 9.50
N GLU A 51 19.11 40.08 8.29
CA GLU A 51 18.76 39.29 7.10
C GLU A 51 19.33 37.87 7.13
N LYS A 52 20.50 37.66 7.76
CA LYS A 52 21.07 36.32 7.98
C LYS A 52 20.28 35.54 9.03
N GLU A 53 19.93 36.17 10.16
CA GLU A 53 19.08 35.54 11.18
C GLU A 53 17.70 35.16 10.63
N LYS A 54 17.07 36.00 9.78
CA LYS A 54 15.82 35.65 9.09
C LYS A 54 15.92 34.46 8.12
N LYS A 55 17.12 34.11 7.66
CA LYS A 55 17.35 32.96 6.77
C LYS A 55 17.67 31.67 7.52
N GLU A 56 18.00 31.73 8.81
CA GLU A 56 18.40 30.58 9.63
C GLU A 56 17.32 30.08 10.59
N GLU A 57 16.13 30.71 10.64
CA GLU A 57 14.99 30.08 11.32
C GLU A 57 14.63 28.75 10.62
N PRO A 58 14.67 27.60 11.32
CA PRO A 58 14.19 26.35 10.74
C PRO A 58 12.74 26.54 10.31
N PRO A 59 12.36 26.10 9.09
CA PRO A 59 11.01 26.30 8.60
C PRO A 59 10.05 25.72 9.64
N LYS A 60 9.11 26.53 10.14
CA LYS A 60 8.01 26.07 10.99
C LYS A 60 7.42 24.83 10.32
N GLU A 61 7.59 23.66 10.95
CA GLU A 61 7.02 22.41 10.48
C GLU A 61 5.50 22.46 10.65
N ILE A 62 4.84 23.19 9.75
CA ILE A 62 3.40 23.12 9.63
C ILE A 62 3.08 21.75 9.05
N THR A 63 2.17 21.05 9.70
CA THR A 63 1.74 19.70 9.36
C THR A 63 1.12 19.65 7.97
N ALA A 64 1.90 19.19 6.99
CA ALA A 64 1.35 18.77 5.70
C ALA A 64 0.45 17.55 5.91
N ILE A 65 -0.73 17.58 5.31
CA ILE A 65 -1.71 16.51 5.44
C ILE A 65 -1.26 15.37 4.53
N ASP A 66 -1.02 14.21 5.12
CA ASP A 66 -0.71 13.00 4.37
C ASP A 66 -1.94 12.53 3.59
N PRO A 67 -1.87 12.46 2.25
CA PRO A 67 -2.93 11.88 1.45
C PRO A 67 -3.25 10.45 1.87
N ALA A 68 -2.31 9.64 2.33
CA ALA A 68 -2.58 8.24 2.73
C ALA A 68 -3.30 8.13 4.09
N GLY A 69 -3.28 9.20 4.89
CA GLY A 69 -3.80 9.22 6.26
C GLY A 69 -5.33 9.18 6.37
N ASN A 70 -5.81 8.84 7.57
CA ASN A 70 -7.24 8.80 7.88
C ASN A 70 -7.91 10.19 7.89
N ILE A 71 -7.16 11.24 8.23
CA ILE A 71 -7.67 12.62 8.24
C ILE A 71 -8.12 13.01 6.82
N TYR A 72 -7.29 12.73 5.82
CA TYR A 72 -7.61 13.02 4.42
C TYR A 72 -8.83 12.22 3.94
N TYR A 73 -8.90 10.94 4.29
CA TYR A 73 -10.04 10.07 3.96
C TYR A 73 -11.35 10.56 4.59
N ASN A 74 -11.34 10.90 5.88
CA ASN A 74 -12.52 11.40 6.58
C ASN A 74 -12.96 12.77 6.02
N TRP A 75 -12.00 13.63 5.65
CA TRP A 75 -12.29 14.90 4.99
C TRP A 75 -12.94 14.70 3.62
N LEU A 76 -12.44 13.76 2.82
CA LEU A 76 -13.07 13.39 1.55
C LEU A 76 -14.51 12.91 1.71
N PHE A 77 -14.81 12.14 2.75
CA PHE A 77 -16.18 11.74 3.07
C PHE A 77 -17.07 12.96 3.34
N ILE A 78 -16.61 13.89 4.18
CA ILE A 78 -17.33 15.14 4.49
C ILE A 78 -17.61 15.94 3.22
N ILE A 79 -16.64 16.05 2.30
CA ILE A 79 -16.79 16.79 1.03
C ILE A 79 -17.68 16.07 0.02
N THR A 80 -17.80 14.75 0.11
CA THR A 80 -18.69 13.99 -0.78
C THR A 80 -20.17 14.31 -0.51
N ILE A 81 -20.54 14.65 0.73
CA ILE A 81 -21.90 15.01 1.12
C ILE A 81 -22.43 16.24 0.34
N PRO A 82 -21.77 17.42 0.35
CA PRO A 82 -22.22 18.57 -0.44
C PRO A 82 -22.14 18.31 -1.95
N VAL A 83 -21.21 17.49 -2.44
CA VAL A 83 -21.17 17.10 -3.87
C VAL A 83 -22.43 16.33 -4.27
N MET A 84 -22.81 15.31 -3.49
CA MET A 84 -24.03 14.53 -3.72
C MET A 84 -25.30 15.36 -3.58
N TYR A 85 -25.34 16.25 -2.59
CA TYR A 85 -26.41 17.25 -2.42
C TYR A 85 -26.57 18.10 -3.68
N ASN A 86 -25.50 18.74 -4.16
CA ASN A 86 -25.56 19.63 -5.32
C ASN A 86 -25.92 18.88 -6.61
N TRP A 87 -25.38 17.67 -6.79
CA TRP A 87 -25.67 16.82 -7.96
C TRP A 87 -27.10 16.30 -8.04
N THR A 88 -27.82 16.21 -6.91
CA THR A 88 -29.20 15.72 -6.89
C THR A 88 -30.20 16.86 -6.74
N LEU A 89 -29.98 17.79 -5.81
CA LEU A 89 -31.01 18.76 -5.46
C LEU A 89 -31.00 20.01 -6.33
N ILE A 90 -29.90 20.42 -6.97
CA ILE A 90 -29.92 21.60 -7.86
C ILE A 90 -30.87 21.38 -9.03
N ILE A 91 -30.74 20.24 -9.73
CA ILE A 91 -31.60 19.92 -10.87
C ILE A 91 -33.05 19.68 -10.44
N ALA A 92 -33.26 18.99 -9.31
CA ALA A 92 -34.60 18.77 -8.77
C ALA A 92 -35.29 20.10 -8.42
N ARG A 93 -34.59 21.02 -7.77
CA ARG A 93 -35.13 22.35 -7.41
C ARG A 93 -35.40 23.21 -8.65
N ALA A 94 -34.59 23.08 -9.71
CA ALA A 94 -34.78 23.80 -10.97
C ALA A 94 -36.03 23.31 -11.72
N CYS A 95 -36.28 22.01 -11.74
CA CYS A 95 -37.43 21.45 -12.46
C CYS A 95 -38.73 21.47 -11.66
N PHE A 96 -38.66 21.24 -10.33
CA PHE A 96 -39.81 21.22 -9.43
C PHE A 96 -39.84 22.50 -8.57
N GLU A 97 -40.36 23.60 -9.12
CA GLU A 97 -40.32 24.93 -8.49
C GLU A 97 -40.92 25.00 -7.07
N GLU A 98 -41.96 24.22 -6.79
CA GLU A 98 -42.56 24.10 -5.44
C GLU A 98 -41.52 23.72 -4.39
N LEU A 99 -40.57 22.84 -4.76
CA LEU A 99 -39.48 22.43 -3.88
C LEU A 99 -38.59 23.62 -3.50
N GLN A 100 -38.32 24.53 -4.45
CA GLN A 100 -37.52 25.74 -4.21
C GLN A 100 -38.30 26.78 -3.40
N GLN A 101 -39.57 27.02 -3.72
CA GLN A 101 -40.36 28.11 -3.15
C GLN A 101 -40.78 27.84 -1.70
N ASP A 102 -41.25 26.62 -1.39
CA ASP A 102 -41.77 26.28 -0.05
C ASP A 102 -40.68 26.28 1.04
N TYR A 103 -39.43 26.00 0.67
CA TYR A 103 -38.31 25.81 1.59
C TYR A 103 -37.12 26.76 1.33
N LEU A 104 -37.38 27.90 0.68
CA LEU A 104 -36.35 28.83 0.19
C LEU A 104 -35.25 29.17 1.23
N ILE A 105 -35.65 29.49 2.47
CA ILE A 105 -34.71 29.87 3.54
C ILE A 105 -33.78 28.71 3.89
N TRP A 106 -34.31 27.50 4.03
CA TRP A 106 -33.54 26.30 4.35
C TRP A 106 -32.55 25.96 3.24
N TRP A 107 -32.94 26.15 1.99
CA TRP A 107 -32.03 25.92 0.87
C TRP A 107 -30.84 26.85 0.90
N TYR A 108 -31.02 28.14 1.18
CA TYR A 108 -29.89 29.06 1.32
C TYR A 108 -28.91 28.65 2.42
N PHE A 109 -29.41 28.20 3.58
CA PHE A 109 -28.54 27.69 4.64
C PHE A 109 -27.69 26.50 4.18
N ILE A 110 -28.29 25.54 3.47
CA ILE A 110 -27.58 24.36 2.98
C ILE A 110 -26.64 24.72 1.82
N ASP A 111 -27.08 25.57 0.90
CA ASP A 111 -26.31 26.05 -0.26
C ASP A 111 -25.02 26.76 0.19
N TYR A 112 -25.13 27.77 1.06
CA TYR A 112 -23.96 28.49 1.55
C TYR A 112 -23.13 27.67 2.55
N GLY A 113 -23.75 26.74 3.28
CA GLY A 113 -23.02 25.75 4.06
C GLY A 113 -22.14 24.84 3.19
N SER A 114 -22.67 24.41 2.03
CA SER A 114 -21.91 23.62 1.04
C SER A 114 -20.76 24.43 0.44
N ASP A 115 -20.97 25.71 0.15
CA ASP A 115 -19.93 26.61 -0.37
C ASP A 115 -18.81 26.83 0.65
N LEU A 116 -19.16 26.99 1.93
CA LEU A 116 -18.16 27.10 3.01
C LEU A 116 -17.29 25.85 3.09
N LEU A 117 -17.89 24.66 2.96
CA LEU A 117 -17.14 23.40 2.92
C LEU A 117 -16.22 23.32 1.70
N TYR A 118 -16.64 23.82 0.53
CA TYR A 118 -15.79 23.87 -0.66
C TYR A 118 -14.64 24.88 -0.55
N LEU A 119 -14.86 26.04 0.11
CA LEU A 119 -13.77 26.96 0.44
C LEU A 119 -12.76 26.30 1.39
N ALA A 120 -13.26 25.65 2.44
CA ALA A 120 -12.43 24.91 3.37
C ALA A 120 -11.65 23.79 2.65
N ASP A 121 -12.25 23.12 1.66
CA ASP A 121 -11.59 22.10 0.85
C ASP A 121 -10.41 22.67 0.05
N MET A 122 -10.57 23.84 -0.55
CA MET A 122 -9.49 24.49 -1.30
C MET A 122 -8.32 24.85 -0.37
N VAL A 123 -8.61 25.37 0.83
CA VAL A 123 -7.57 25.64 1.84
C VAL A 123 -6.90 24.34 2.29
N PHE A 124 -7.68 23.29 2.57
CA PHE A 124 -7.17 21.98 2.94
C PHE A 124 -6.21 21.42 1.87
N ARG A 125 -6.56 21.56 0.58
CA ARG A 125 -5.74 21.10 -0.55
C ARG A 125 -4.41 21.83 -0.69
N THR A 126 -4.32 23.11 -0.33
CA THR A 126 -3.03 23.83 -0.33
C THR A 126 -2.01 23.22 0.63
N ARG A 127 -2.47 22.41 1.60
CA ARG A 127 -1.66 21.72 2.61
C ARG A 127 -1.59 20.22 2.41
N THR A 128 -2.19 19.67 1.37
CA THR A 128 -2.12 18.24 1.06
C THR A 128 -0.75 17.89 0.48
N GLY A 129 -0.05 16.96 1.13
CA GLY A 129 1.27 16.48 0.70
C GLY A 129 1.21 15.70 -0.62
N TYR A 130 2.36 15.50 -1.25
CA TYR A 130 2.51 14.55 -2.37
C TYR A 130 3.82 13.80 -2.23
N LEU A 131 3.92 12.65 -2.87
CA LEU A 131 5.13 11.84 -2.89
C LEU A 131 6.05 12.32 -4.01
N GLU A 132 7.29 12.65 -3.66
CA GLU A 132 8.39 12.92 -4.59
C GLU A 132 9.52 11.95 -4.23
N GLN A 133 9.91 11.07 -5.16
CA GLN A 133 10.90 10.00 -4.93
C GLN A 133 10.57 9.09 -3.72
N GLY A 134 9.28 8.87 -3.44
CA GLY A 134 8.83 8.05 -2.32
C GLY A 134 8.82 8.76 -0.95
N LEU A 135 9.24 10.03 -0.88
CA LEU A 135 9.20 10.84 0.33
C LEU A 135 8.04 11.84 0.26
N LEU A 136 7.33 12.00 1.38
CA LEU A 136 6.23 12.97 1.49
C LEU A 136 6.81 14.39 1.55
N VAL A 137 6.56 15.18 0.51
CA VAL A 137 6.94 16.60 0.48
C VAL A 137 6.02 17.37 1.42
N ARG A 138 6.61 18.14 2.34
CA ARG A 138 5.87 18.94 3.34
C ARG A 138 6.00 20.46 3.18
N ASN A 139 6.77 20.93 2.19
CA ASN A 139 7.04 22.36 2.00
C ASN A 139 5.80 23.09 1.45
N GLU A 140 5.24 24.02 2.24
CA GLU A 140 4.01 24.77 1.93
C GLU A 140 4.03 25.44 0.55
N LYS A 141 5.13 26.10 0.17
CA LYS A 141 5.23 26.78 -1.13
C LYS A 141 5.11 25.77 -2.27
N LYS A 142 5.85 24.64 -2.17
CA LYS A 142 5.79 23.56 -3.16
C LYS A 142 4.39 22.93 -3.25
N LEU A 143 3.71 22.74 -2.12
CA LEU A 143 2.35 22.17 -2.10
C LEU A 143 1.34 23.11 -2.76
N ARG A 144 1.36 24.38 -2.37
CA ARG A 144 0.48 25.41 -2.92
C ARG A 144 0.71 25.61 -4.41
N ASP A 145 1.96 25.75 -4.84
CA ASP A 145 2.29 25.98 -6.25
C ASP A 145 1.90 24.78 -7.11
N ARG A 146 2.07 23.55 -6.60
CA ARG A 146 1.56 22.35 -7.27
C ARG A 146 0.04 22.37 -7.41
N TYR A 147 -0.67 22.71 -6.33
CA TYR A 147 -2.14 22.76 -6.36
C TYR A 147 -2.64 23.84 -7.33
N ILE A 148 -2.15 25.07 -7.24
CA ILE A 148 -2.56 26.19 -8.12
C ILE A 148 -2.32 25.88 -9.60
N ASN A 149 -1.21 25.20 -9.93
CA ASN A 149 -0.90 24.81 -11.30
C ASN A 149 -1.66 23.55 -11.77
N SER A 150 -2.37 22.86 -10.88
CA SER A 150 -3.11 21.64 -11.23
C SER A 150 -4.41 21.97 -11.98
N PHE A 151 -4.83 21.05 -12.86
CA PHE A 151 -6.15 21.14 -13.50
C PHE A 151 -7.30 21.14 -12.49
N GLN A 152 -7.12 20.45 -11.36
CA GLN A 152 -8.11 20.40 -10.28
C GLN A 152 -8.40 21.78 -9.69
N PHE A 153 -7.39 22.63 -9.51
CA PHE A 153 -7.61 23.99 -9.01
C PHE A 153 -8.46 24.85 -9.97
N LYS A 154 -8.33 24.64 -11.28
CA LYS A 154 -9.19 25.33 -12.27
C LYS A 154 -10.66 24.94 -12.11
N LEU A 155 -10.95 23.65 -11.92
CA LEU A 155 -12.31 23.16 -11.66
C LEU A 155 -12.85 23.68 -10.32
N ASP A 156 -12.01 23.67 -9.29
CA ASP A 156 -12.34 24.19 -7.98
C ASP A 156 -12.67 25.70 -8.06
N LEU A 157 -11.90 26.47 -8.83
CA LEU A 157 -12.14 27.90 -9.05
C LEU A 157 -13.47 28.15 -9.80
N ILE A 158 -13.73 27.41 -10.88
CA ILE A 158 -14.99 27.53 -11.65
C ILE A 158 -16.20 27.26 -10.76
N SER A 159 -16.12 26.25 -9.89
CA SER A 159 -17.21 25.95 -8.96
C SER A 159 -17.44 27.01 -7.88
N MET A 160 -16.45 27.87 -7.61
CA MET A 160 -16.55 28.93 -6.61
C MET A 160 -16.81 30.31 -7.20
N ILE A 161 -16.99 30.41 -8.52
CA ILE A 161 -17.48 31.64 -9.14
C ILE A 161 -18.83 31.99 -8.47
N PRO A 162 -18.98 33.21 -7.93
CA PRO A 162 -20.18 33.63 -7.20
C PRO A 162 -21.32 33.94 -8.19
N THR A 163 -21.80 32.92 -8.88
CA THR A 163 -22.93 33.03 -9.81
C THR A 163 -24.20 33.48 -9.10
N ASP A 164 -24.30 33.31 -7.79
CA ASP A 164 -25.39 33.79 -6.95
C ASP A 164 -25.67 35.30 -7.08
N PHE A 165 -24.70 36.13 -7.51
CA PHE A 165 -24.97 37.54 -7.81
C PHE A 165 -26.06 37.72 -8.89
N PHE A 166 -26.25 36.74 -9.76
CA PHE A 166 -27.31 36.75 -10.75
C PHE A 166 -28.72 36.63 -10.12
N TYR A 167 -28.86 36.20 -8.86
CA TYR A 167 -30.13 36.24 -8.14
C TYR A 167 -30.70 37.66 -8.00
N PHE A 168 -29.86 38.70 -7.96
CA PHE A 168 -30.32 40.10 -7.93
C PHE A 168 -31.01 40.54 -9.22
N TYR A 169 -30.68 39.91 -10.35
CA TYR A 169 -31.24 40.25 -11.66
C TYR A 169 -32.40 39.32 -12.05
N PHE A 170 -32.22 38.00 -11.91
CA PHE A 170 -33.23 37.01 -12.32
C PHE A 170 -34.26 36.71 -11.21
N GLY A 171 -33.94 36.96 -9.95
CA GLY A 171 -34.80 36.65 -8.80
C GLY A 171 -34.43 35.33 -8.11
N LEU A 172 -34.92 35.15 -6.88
CA LEU A 172 -34.50 34.10 -5.94
C LEU A 172 -35.00 32.67 -6.29
N ASN A 173 -35.84 32.55 -7.32
CA ASN A 173 -36.52 31.31 -7.67
C ASN A 173 -35.75 30.44 -8.68
N TYR A 174 -34.56 30.86 -9.12
CA TYR A 174 -33.80 30.21 -10.19
C TYR A 174 -32.54 29.48 -9.66
N PRO A 175 -32.68 28.28 -9.06
CA PRO A 175 -31.56 27.51 -8.50
C PRO A 175 -30.54 27.03 -9.54
N GLU A 176 -30.89 26.98 -10.84
CA GLU A 176 -30.00 26.60 -11.93
C GLU A 176 -28.77 27.51 -12.09
N ILE A 177 -28.80 28.73 -11.53
CA ILE A 177 -27.66 29.64 -11.46
C ILE A 177 -26.46 28.99 -10.74
N ARG A 178 -26.72 28.00 -9.88
CA ARG A 178 -25.71 27.25 -9.11
C ARG A 178 -25.18 26.00 -9.82
N LEU A 179 -25.49 25.78 -11.11
CA LEU A 179 -24.98 24.61 -11.86
C LEU A 179 -23.44 24.52 -11.91
N ASN A 180 -22.71 25.63 -11.71
CA ASN A 180 -21.26 25.61 -11.59
C ASN A 180 -20.76 24.78 -10.40
N LYS A 181 -21.57 24.52 -9.36
CA LYS A 181 -21.19 23.66 -8.23
C LYS A 181 -20.94 22.21 -8.63
N LEU A 182 -21.47 21.76 -9.77
CA LEU A 182 -21.35 20.37 -10.25
C LEU A 182 -19.91 19.98 -10.64
N PHE A 183 -19.05 20.95 -10.94
CA PHE A 183 -17.64 20.72 -11.29
C PHE A 183 -16.80 20.11 -10.14
N ARG A 184 -17.35 20.00 -8.93
CA ARG A 184 -16.71 19.33 -7.78
C ARG A 184 -16.81 17.80 -7.80
N VAL A 185 -17.41 17.18 -8.83
CA VAL A 185 -17.61 15.73 -8.92
C VAL A 185 -16.34 14.89 -8.73
N ASN A 186 -15.17 15.41 -9.14
CA ASN A 186 -13.88 14.73 -8.97
C ASN A 186 -13.59 14.33 -7.52
N ARG A 187 -14.07 15.12 -6.54
CA ARG A 187 -13.90 14.81 -5.11
C ARG A 187 -14.60 13.53 -4.70
N MET A 188 -15.80 13.31 -5.21
CA MET A 188 -16.57 12.10 -4.97
C MET A 188 -15.87 10.88 -5.59
N PHE A 189 -15.37 11.00 -6.84
CA PHE A 189 -14.63 9.90 -7.47
C PHE A 189 -13.35 9.55 -6.70
N GLU A 190 -12.62 10.55 -6.21
CA GLU A 190 -11.45 10.33 -5.36
C GLU A 190 -11.82 9.60 -4.05
N PHE A 191 -12.93 9.97 -3.41
CA PHE A 191 -13.45 9.27 -2.25
C PHE A 191 -13.80 7.81 -2.58
N PHE A 192 -14.53 7.55 -3.66
CA PHE A 192 -14.92 6.20 -4.05
C PHE A 192 -13.73 5.31 -4.33
N GLN A 193 -12.73 5.79 -5.08
CA GLN A 193 -11.53 5.01 -5.36
C GLN A 193 -10.81 4.61 -4.06
N ARG A 194 -10.75 5.51 -3.08
CA ARG A 194 -10.09 5.23 -1.79
C ARG A 194 -10.92 4.28 -0.93
N THR A 195 -12.22 4.47 -0.86
CA THR A 195 -13.13 3.58 -0.13
C THR A 195 -13.08 2.17 -0.71
N GLU A 196 -12.99 2.03 -2.04
CA GLU A 196 -12.83 0.74 -2.71
C GLU A 196 -11.55 0.00 -2.30
N THR A 197 -10.42 0.70 -2.19
CA THR A 197 -9.15 0.08 -1.74
C THR A 197 -9.11 -0.24 -0.24
N ARG A 198 -9.94 0.42 0.57
CA ARG A 198 -9.96 0.26 2.04
C ARG A 198 -10.99 -0.75 2.53
N THR A 199 -12.05 -0.98 1.75
CA THR A 199 -13.10 -1.92 2.14
C THR A 199 -12.65 -3.36 1.97
N ASN A 200 -13.06 -4.22 2.91
CA ASN A 200 -12.88 -5.68 2.78
C ASN A 200 -13.81 -6.29 1.72
N PHE A 201 -14.79 -5.51 1.22
CA PHE A 201 -15.80 -5.97 0.25
C PHE A 201 -15.84 -5.05 -0.99
N PRO A 202 -14.76 -5.01 -1.81
CA PRO A 202 -14.65 -4.08 -2.94
C PRO A 202 -15.74 -4.32 -4.00
N ASN A 203 -16.10 -5.58 -4.27
CA ASN A 203 -17.14 -5.91 -5.26
C ASN A 203 -18.52 -5.36 -4.84
N VAL A 204 -18.91 -5.49 -3.57
CA VAL A 204 -20.19 -4.95 -3.07
C VAL A 204 -20.21 -3.43 -3.20
N PHE A 205 -19.11 -2.77 -2.84
CA PHE A 205 -18.98 -1.32 -2.97
C PHE A 205 -19.08 -0.85 -4.42
N ARG A 206 -18.43 -1.54 -5.36
CA ARG A 206 -18.54 -1.26 -6.80
C ARG A 206 -19.97 -1.41 -7.31
N ILE A 207 -20.70 -2.47 -6.92
CA ILE A 207 -22.13 -2.63 -7.26
C ILE A 207 -22.94 -1.48 -6.70
N SER A 208 -22.72 -1.09 -5.44
CA SER A 208 -23.46 0.01 -4.81
C SER A 208 -23.23 1.34 -5.53
N ASN A 209 -21.99 1.67 -5.92
CA ASN A 209 -21.69 2.88 -6.69
C ASN A 209 -22.36 2.86 -8.06
N LEU A 210 -22.36 1.70 -8.73
CA LEU A 210 -23.02 1.55 -10.02
C LEU A 210 -24.54 1.78 -9.89
N VAL A 211 -25.19 1.16 -8.88
CA VAL A 211 -26.61 1.40 -8.60
C VAL A 211 -26.89 2.88 -8.31
N MET A 212 -26.03 3.53 -7.54
CA MET A 212 -26.16 4.97 -7.28
C MET A 212 -26.06 5.79 -8.57
N TYR A 213 -25.12 5.49 -9.48
CA TYR A 213 -25.03 6.18 -10.78
C TYR A 213 -26.30 6.00 -11.62
N ILE A 214 -26.88 4.80 -11.64
CA ILE A 214 -28.15 4.51 -12.33
C ILE A 214 -29.27 5.39 -11.78
N VAL A 215 -29.41 5.42 -10.45
CA VAL A 215 -30.45 6.21 -9.78
C VAL A 215 -30.29 7.70 -10.07
N ILE A 216 -29.06 8.23 -10.09
CA ILE A 216 -28.78 9.63 -10.44
C ILE A 216 -29.15 9.91 -11.90
N ILE A 217 -28.80 9.04 -12.84
CA ILE A 217 -29.13 9.23 -14.26
C ILE A 217 -30.66 9.25 -14.47
N ILE A 218 -31.37 8.28 -13.87
CA ILE A 218 -32.84 8.23 -13.90
C ILE A 218 -33.42 9.50 -13.27
N HIS A 219 -32.87 9.95 -12.15
CA HIS A 219 -33.29 11.18 -11.49
C HIS A 219 -33.15 12.42 -12.39
N TRP A 220 -32.01 12.56 -13.06
CA TRP A 220 -31.76 13.67 -13.99
C TRP A 220 -32.70 13.63 -15.18
N ASN A 221 -32.89 12.46 -15.79
CA ASN A 221 -33.80 12.32 -16.92
C ASN A 221 -35.27 12.54 -16.50
N ALA A 222 -35.68 12.11 -15.30
CA ALA A 222 -37.00 12.43 -14.74
C ALA A 222 -37.21 13.95 -14.59
N CYS A 223 -36.20 14.68 -14.11
CA CYS A 223 -36.23 16.14 -14.00
C CYS A 223 -36.35 16.78 -15.40
N PHE A 224 -35.58 16.32 -16.38
CA PHE A 224 -35.68 16.80 -17.76
C PHE A 224 -37.04 16.53 -18.38
N TYR A 225 -37.60 15.33 -18.23
CA TYR A 225 -38.95 15.00 -18.71
C TYR A 225 -40.01 15.92 -18.10
N TYR A 226 -39.96 16.17 -16.78
CA TYR A 226 -40.90 17.08 -16.12
C TYR A 226 -40.76 18.52 -16.65
N SER A 227 -39.53 19.01 -16.77
CA SER A 227 -39.25 20.35 -17.31
C SER A 227 -39.66 20.49 -18.78
N PHE A 228 -39.46 19.45 -19.58
CA PHE A 228 -39.86 19.41 -20.98
C PHE A 228 -41.38 19.42 -21.12
N SER A 229 -42.08 18.61 -20.30
CA SER A 229 -43.54 18.61 -20.20
C SER A 229 -44.10 19.97 -19.80
N LYS A 230 -43.41 20.67 -18.88
CA LYS A 230 -43.77 22.03 -18.47
C LYS A 230 -43.65 23.04 -19.62
N ALA A 231 -42.59 22.92 -20.42
CA ALA A 231 -42.34 23.83 -21.54
C ALA A 231 -43.40 23.71 -22.65
N ILE A 232 -43.93 22.50 -22.88
CA ILE A 232 -45.04 22.27 -23.82
C ILE A 232 -46.38 22.68 -23.19
N GLY A 233 -46.58 22.35 -21.92
CA GLY A 233 -47.79 22.62 -21.15
C GLY A 233 -48.37 21.33 -20.56
N PHE A 234 -48.64 21.32 -19.27
CA PHE A 234 -49.15 20.13 -18.58
C PHE A 234 -50.54 19.72 -19.10
N GLY A 235 -50.70 18.45 -19.46
CA GLY A 235 -51.92 17.89 -20.01
C GLY A 235 -52.29 18.40 -21.41
N ALA A 236 -51.35 18.99 -22.16
CA ALA A 236 -51.57 19.40 -23.54
C ALA A 236 -51.86 18.20 -24.47
N ASP A 237 -51.25 17.06 -24.19
CA ASP A 237 -51.40 15.81 -24.92
C ASP A 237 -51.16 14.60 -23.99
N THR A 238 -51.11 13.41 -24.57
CA THR A 238 -50.95 12.15 -23.83
C THR A 238 -49.52 11.89 -23.35
N PHE A 239 -48.51 12.53 -23.95
CA PHE A 239 -47.10 12.30 -23.64
C PHE A 239 -46.62 13.10 -22.44
N VAL A 240 -46.99 14.38 -22.40
CA VAL A 240 -46.58 15.30 -21.34
C VAL A 240 -47.18 14.92 -19.99
N TYR A 241 -46.57 15.41 -18.91
CA TYR A 241 -47.10 15.24 -17.56
C TYR A 241 -48.59 15.65 -17.47
N PRO A 242 -49.45 14.85 -16.81
CA PRO A 242 -50.88 15.12 -16.72
C PRO A 242 -51.22 16.50 -16.13
N ASN A 243 -52.43 16.99 -16.40
CA ASN A 243 -52.85 18.30 -15.93
C ASN A 243 -52.79 18.40 -14.39
N VAL A 244 -51.94 19.31 -13.90
CA VAL A 244 -51.70 19.58 -12.47
C VAL A 244 -52.93 20.11 -11.73
N SER A 245 -53.93 20.61 -12.46
CA SER A 245 -55.20 21.08 -11.88
C SER A 245 -56.01 19.94 -11.27
N HIS A 246 -55.77 18.69 -11.71
CA HIS A 246 -56.35 17.52 -11.06
C HIS A 246 -55.68 17.29 -9.69
N PRO A 247 -56.46 17.14 -8.60
CA PRO A 247 -55.92 16.98 -7.24
C PRO A 247 -54.93 15.83 -7.06
N GLU A 248 -55.04 14.79 -7.90
CA GLU A 248 -54.12 13.65 -7.90
C GLU A 248 -52.72 14.05 -8.39
N PHE A 249 -52.63 14.80 -9.49
CA PHE A 249 -51.39 15.17 -10.18
C PHE A 249 -50.79 16.50 -9.73
N GLY A 250 -51.50 17.25 -8.87
CA GLY A 250 -51.00 18.52 -8.33
C GLY A 250 -49.91 18.37 -7.25
N ARG A 251 -49.85 17.23 -6.54
CA ARG A 251 -48.94 17.04 -5.39
C ARG A 251 -47.48 16.86 -5.85
N LEU A 252 -46.53 17.55 -5.22
CA LEU A 252 -45.08 17.45 -5.50
C LEU A 252 -44.57 16.00 -5.53
N VAL A 253 -44.95 15.20 -4.53
CA VAL A 253 -44.54 13.78 -4.46
C VAL A 253 -45.05 13.00 -5.67
N ARG A 254 -46.28 13.28 -6.16
CA ARG A 254 -46.85 12.62 -7.34
C ARG A 254 -46.13 13.05 -8.61
N LYS A 255 -45.83 14.35 -8.76
CA LYS A 255 -45.05 14.90 -9.88
C LYS A 255 -43.72 14.19 -10.00
N TYR A 256 -42.95 14.18 -8.92
CA TYR A 256 -41.65 13.51 -8.89
C TYR A 256 -41.75 12.00 -9.12
N ALA A 257 -42.65 11.29 -8.42
CA ALA A 257 -42.78 9.85 -8.55
C ALA A 257 -43.19 9.40 -9.96
N TYR A 258 -44.11 10.11 -10.60
CA TYR A 258 -44.52 9.82 -11.97
C TYR A 258 -43.38 10.07 -12.97
N SER A 259 -42.66 11.19 -12.84
CA SER A 259 -41.51 11.49 -13.71
C SER A 259 -40.38 10.48 -13.53
N MET A 260 -40.13 10.03 -12.29
CA MET A 260 -39.19 8.94 -12.00
C MET A 260 -39.65 7.61 -12.63
N TYR A 261 -40.94 7.30 -12.54
CA TYR A 261 -41.53 6.11 -13.16
C TYR A 261 -41.36 6.14 -14.69
N TRP A 262 -41.74 7.25 -15.33
CA TRP A 262 -41.57 7.45 -16.77
C TRP A 262 -40.10 7.28 -17.17
N SER A 263 -39.19 7.99 -16.49
CA SER A 263 -37.76 7.92 -16.81
C SER A 263 -37.16 6.53 -16.62
N THR A 264 -37.59 5.80 -15.58
CA THR A 264 -37.16 4.42 -15.36
C THR A 264 -37.58 3.54 -16.54
N LEU A 265 -38.85 3.57 -16.94
CA LEU A 265 -39.34 2.76 -18.06
C LEU A 265 -38.64 3.07 -19.38
N THR A 266 -38.34 4.36 -19.63
CA THR A 266 -37.66 4.82 -20.84
C THR A 266 -36.21 4.37 -20.86
N LEU A 267 -35.45 4.60 -19.79
CA LEU A 267 -34.02 4.27 -19.72
C LEU A 267 -33.74 2.77 -19.55
N THR A 268 -34.64 2.00 -18.96
CA THR A 268 -34.54 0.54 -18.90
C THR A 268 -35.15 -0.14 -20.12
N THR A 269 -35.53 0.61 -21.16
CA THR A 269 -36.04 0.11 -22.44
C THR A 269 -37.28 -0.78 -22.33
N ILE A 270 -38.08 -0.62 -21.26
CA ILE A 270 -39.35 -1.34 -21.10
C ILE A 270 -40.40 -0.68 -22.01
N GLY A 271 -40.39 0.64 -22.13
CA GLY A 271 -41.10 1.38 -23.18
C GLY A 271 -42.62 1.46 -23.04
N GLU A 272 -43.20 1.07 -21.90
CA GLU A 272 -44.64 1.21 -21.61
C GLU A 272 -45.04 2.65 -21.23
N THR A 273 -44.58 3.63 -22.01
CA THR A 273 -44.88 5.05 -21.84
C THR A 273 -45.83 5.54 -22.92
N PRO A 274 -46.69 6.55 -22.65
CA PRO A 274 -47.53 7.14 -23.68
C PRO A 274 -46.71 7.59 -24.91
N PRO A 275 -47.20 7.38 -26.13
CA PRO A 275 -46.46 7.72 -27.34
C PRO A 275 -46.36 9.25 -27.50
N PRO A 276 -45.24 9.77 -28.05
CA PRO A 276 -45.11 11.17 -28.41
C PRO A 276 -46.11 11.57 -29.50
N VAL A 277 -46.59 12.80 -29.43
CA VAL A 277 -47.58 13.40 -30.34
C VAL A 277 -46.93 14.47 -31.21
N GLN A 278 -46.04 15.30 -30.65
CA GLN A 278 -45.39 16.41 -31.36
C GLN A 278 -43.98 16.05 -31.86
N ASN A 279 -43.54 16.68 -32.94
CA ASN A 279 -42.20 16.44 -33.51
C ASN A 279 -41.06 16.66 -32.48
N SER A 280 -41.19 17.66 -31.61
CA SER A 280 -40.24 17.93 -30.53
C SER A 280 -40.13 16.76 -29.53
N GLU A 281 -41.27 16.16 -29.19
CA GLU A 281 -41.35 14.97 -28.32
C GLU A 281 -40.72 13.76 -29.00
N TYR A 282 -40.95 13.56 -30.30
CA TYR A 282 -40.28 12.51 -31.07
C TYR A 282 -38.76 12.66 -31.01
N PHE A 283 -38.22 13.86 -31.23
CA PHE A 283 -36.77 14.09 -31.12
C PHE A 283 -36.25 13.84 -29.71
N PHE A 284 -36.98 14.28 -28.68
CA PHE A 284 -36.62 14.06 -27.28
C PHE A 284 -36.58 12.57 -26.93
N VAL A 285 -37.63 11.81 -27.26
CA VAL A 285 -37.72 10.37 -26.98
C VAL A 285 -36.69 9.57 -27.78
N VAL A 286 -36.45 9.90 -29.05
CA VAL A 286 -35.42 9.22 -29.86
C VAL A 286 -34.03 9.44 -29.26
N PHE A 287 -33.73 10.67 -28.84
CA PHE A 287 -32.47 10.97 -28.16
C PHE A 287 -32.35 10.22 -26.83
N ASP A 288 -33.40 10.24 -26.00
CA ASP A 288 -33.41 9.59 -24.70
C ASP A 288 -33.30 8.06 -24.83
N PHE A 289 -33.96 7.44 -25.80
CA PHE A 289 -33.80 6.01 -26.09
C PHE A 289 -32.40 5.66 -26.57
N LEU A 290 -31.78 6.47 -27.44
CA LEU A 290 -30.42 6.21 -27.89
C LEU A 290 -29.42 6.25 -26.72
N VAL A 291 -29.54 7.27 -25.86
CA VAL A 291 -28.71 7.41 -24.66
C VAL A 291 -29.00 6.29 -23.65
N GLY A 292 -30.28 5.99 -23.41
CA GLY A 292 -30.76 4.96 -22.50
C GLY A 292 -30.25 3.57 -22.87
N VAL A 293 -30.37 3.16 -24.13
CA VAL A 293 -29.85 1.86 -24.61
C VAL A 293 -28.34 1.74 -24.39
N LEU A 294 -27.56 2.77 -24.72
CA LEU A 294 -26.10 2.76 -24.54
C LEU A 294 -25.69 2.68 -23.07
N ILE A 295 -26.33 3.49 -22.21
CA ILE A 295 -26.08 3.51 -20.77
C ILE A 295 -26.47 2.17 -20.15
N PHE A 296 -27.69 1.69 -20.40
CA PHE A 296 -28.20 0.44 -19.84
C PHE A 296 -27.38 -0.78 -20.28
N ALA A 297 -27.00 -0.87 -21.57
CA ALA A 297 -26.13 -1.93 -22.05
C ALA A 297 -24.76 -1.93 -21.35
N THR A 298 -24.16 -0.75 -21.14
CA THR A 298 -22.88 -0.61 -20.42
C THR A 298 -23.00 -1.04 -18.96
N ILE A 299 -24.08 -0.65 -18.28
CA ILE A 299 -24.36 -1.03 -16.90
C ILE A 299 -24.52 -2.54 -16.76
N VAL A 300 -25.39 -3.15 -17.57
CA VAL A 300 -25.67 -4.60 -17.51
C VAL A 300 -24.39 -5.38 -17.82
N GLY A 301 -23.58 -4.93 -18.79
CA GLY A 301 -22.27 -5.52 -19.08
C GLY A 301 -21.30 -5.44 -17.90
N ASN A 302 -21.21 -4.29 -17.23
CA ASN A 302 -20.35 -4.09 -16.07
C ASN A 302 -20.81 -4.90 -14.84
N VAL A 303 -22.12 -4.97 -14.58
CA VAL A 303 -22.68 -5.85 -13.52
C VAL A 303 -22.35 -7.31 -13.83
N GLY A 304 -22.56 -7.75 -15.07
CA GLY A 304 -22.26 -9.12 -15.51
C GLY A 304 -20.77 -9.48 -15.33
N SER A 305 -19.87 -8.60 -15.76
CA SER A 305 -18.42 -8.77 -15.58
C SER A 305 -18.05 -8.87 -14.09
N MET A 306 -18.64 -8.03 -13.25
CA MET A 306 -18.37 -8.02 -11.81
C MET A 306 -18.86 -9.29 -11.11
N ILE A 307 -20.05 -9.78 -11.47
CA ILE A 307 -20.59 -11.06 -10.95
C ILE A 307 -19.71 -12.23 -11.39
N SER A 308 -19.25 -12.23 -12.65
CA SER A 308 -18.33 -13.25 -13.17
C SER A 308 -17.01 -13.26 -12.38
N ASN A 309 -16.40 -12.08 -12.18
CA ASN A 309 -15.16 -11.93 -11.40
C ASN A 309 -15.32 -12.37 -9.94
N MET A 310 -16.46 -12.07 -9.31
CA MET A 310 -16.73 -12.50 -7.93
C MET A 310 -16.80 -14.02 -7.79
N ASN A 311 -17.29 -14.72 -8.82
CA ASN A 311 -17.40 -16.17 -8.84
C ASN A 311 -16.21 -16.87 -9.50
N ALA A 312 -15.18 -16.14 -9.92
CA ALA A 312 -14.05 -16.67 -10.69
C ALA A 312 -13.33 -17.84 -9.97
N ALA A 313 -13.00 -17.69 -8.68
CA ALA A 313 -12.33 -18.75 -7.93
C ALA A 313 -13.16 -20.04 -7.84
N ARG A 314 -14.49 -19.92 -7.75
CA ARG A 314 -15.40 -21.08 -7.74
C ARG A 314 -15.52 -21.71 -9.12
N ALA A 315 -15.59 -20.88 -10.17
CA ALA A 315 -15.62 -21.34 -11.55
C ALA A 315 -14.32 -22.10 -11.91
N ASP A 316 -13.16 -21.56 -11.53
CA ASP A 316 -11.85 -22.20 -11.74
C ASP A 316 -11.74 -23.55 -11.02
N PHE A 317 -12.19 -23.59 -9.76
CA PHE A 317 -12.18 -24.84 -8.99
C PHE A 317 -13.12 -25.89 -9.61
N GLN A 318 -14.32 -25.47 -10.03
CA GLN A 318 -15.27 -26.36 -10.69
C GLN A 318 -14.72 -26.88 -12.02
N ALA A 319 -14.08 -26.02 -12.82
CA ALA A 319 -13.43 -26.41 -14.07
C ALA A 319 -12.35 -27.48 -13.86
N ARG A 320 -11.55 -27.38 -12.78
CA ARG A 320 -10.57 -28.41 -12.42
C ARG A 320 -11.23 -29.75 -12.06
N ILE A 321 -12.32 -29.72 -11.29
CA ILE A 321 -13.09 -30.93 -10.96
C ILE A 321 -13.65 -31.57 -12.23
N ASP A 322 -14.22 -30.77 -13.13
CA ASP A 322 -14.85 -31.27 -14.34
C ASP A 322 -13.82 -31.91 -15.29
N ALA A 323 -12.62 -31.34 -15.41
CA ALA A 323 -11.50 -31.95 -16.13
C ALA A 323 -11.10 -33.32 -15.53
N ILE A 324 -11.08 -33.44 -14.20
CA ILE A 324 -10.74 -34.70 -13.52
C ILE A 324 -11.86 -35.74 -13.69
N LYS A 325 -13.13 -35.33 -13.61
CA LYS A 325 -14.28 -36.21 -13.91
C LYS A 325 -14.21 -36.73 -15.35
N GLN A 326 -13.89 -35.86 -16.31
CA GLN A 326 -13.72 -36.23 -17.70
C GLN A 326 -12.56 -37.24 -17.88
N TYR A 327 -11.42 -37.01 -17.21
CA TYR A 327 -10.30 -37.94 -17.20
C TYR A 327 -10.68 -39.32 -16.65
N MET A 328 -11.37 -39.37 -15.50
CA MET A 328 -11.80 -40.61 -14.86
C MET A 328 -12.81 -41.39 -15.73
N SER A 329 -13.73 -40.67 -16.37
CA SER A 329 -14.69 -41.24 -17.31
C SER A 329 -13.97 -41.85 -18.53
N PHE A 330 -13.06 -41.10 -19.15
CA PHE A 330 -12.29 -41.56 -20.30
C PHE A 330 -11.43 -42.80 -19.98
N ARG A 331 -10.81 -42.82 -18.80
CA ARG A 331 -10.00 -43.95 -18.32
C ARG A 331 -10.80 -45.08 -17.69
N LYS A 332 -12.13 -44.99 -17.66
CA LYS A 332 -13.05 -46.00 -17.08
C LYS A 332 -12.67 -46.38 -15.64
N VAL A 333 -12.37 -45.38 -14.82
CA VAL A 333 -12.09 -45.56 -13.39
C VAL A 333 -13.34 -46.12 -12.68
N THR A 334 -13.16 -46.94 -11.66
CA THR A 334 -14.27 -47.51 -10.88
C THR A 334 -15.09 -46.42 -10.20
N LYS A 335 -16.41 -46.64 -10.08
CA LYS A 335 -17.33 -45.67 -9.47
C LYS A 335 -17.00 -45.37 -8.01
N ASP A 336 -16.44 -46.34 -7.29
CA ASP A 336 -16.01 -46.15 -5.91
C ASP A 336 -14.82 -45.19 -5.80
N LEU A 337 -13.83 -45.29 -6.71
CA LEU A 337 -12.70 -44.39 -6.73
C LEU A 337 -13.12 -42.99 -7.20
N GLU A 338 -13.98 -42.90 -8.22
CA GLU A 338 -14.58 -41.62 -8.66
C GLU A 338 -15.29 -40.90 -7.51
N LYS A 339 -16.14 -41.62 -6.76
CA LYS A 339 -16.85 -41.05 -5.59
C LYS A 339 -15.88 -40.59 -4.50
N ARG A 340 -14.80 -41.35 -4.24
CA ARG A 340 -13.77 -40.98 -3.26
C ARG A 340 -13.02 -39.71 -3.69
N VAL A 341 -12.66 -39.57 -4.96
CA VAL A 341 -12.01 -38.38 -5.51
C VAL A 341 -12.90 -37.15 -5.38
N ILE A 342 -14.18 -37.25 -5.77
CA ILE A 342 -15.14 -36.13 -5.67
C ILE A 342 -15.30 -35.71 -4.21
N LYS A 343 -15.47 -36.66 -3.28
CA LYS A 343 -15.61 -36.37 -1.85
C LYS A 343 -14.36 -35.70 -1.25
N TRP A 344 -13.17 -36.00 -1.76
CA TRP A 344 -11.94 -35.33 -1.36
C TRP A 344 -11.92 -33.87 -1.83
N PHE A 345 -12.30 -33.61 -3.10
CA PHE A 345 -12.43 -32.25 -3.61
C PHE A 345 -13.50 -31.43 -2.86
N ASP A 346 -14.66 -32.02 -2.56
CA ASP A 346 -15.71 -31.37 -1.78
C ASP A 346 -15.20 -30.96 -0.38
N TYR A 347 -14.39 -31.82 0.25
CA TYR A 347 -13.75 -31.52 1.52
C TYR A 347 -12.76 -30.35 1.40
N LEU A 348 -11.91 -30.34 0.35
CA LEU A 348 -10.96 -29.24 0.12
C LEU A 348 -11.68 -27.90 -0.09
N TRP A 349 -12.78 -27.90 -0.84
CA TRP A 349 -13.56 -26.69 -1.11
C TRP A 349 -14.26 -26.16 0.14
N THR A 350 -15.00 -27.03 0.82
CA THR A 350 -15.82 -26.66 1.99
C THR A 350 -14.96 -26.09 3.11
N ASN A 351 -13.74 -26.62 3.28
CA ASN A 351 -12.80 -26.15 4.30
C ASN A 351 -11.86 -25.03 3.81
N LYS A 352 -12.08 -24.47 2.62
CA LYS A 352 -11.26 -23.41 2.02
C LYS A 352 -9.76 -23.77 1.86
N LYS A 353 -9.47 -25.08 1.72
CA LYS A 353 -8.12 -25.65 1.51
C LYS A 353 -7.79 -25.90 0.03
N ALA A 354 -8.67 -25.44 -0.87
CA ALA A 354 -8.51 -25.63 -2.32
C ALA A 354 -7.49 -24.68 -2.96
N VAL A 355 -7.04 -23.65 -2.23
CA VAL A 355 -6.09 -22.65 -2.72
C VAL A 355 -4.69 -23.06 -2.32
N ASP A 356 -3.76 -23.08 -3.28
CA ASP A 356 -2.35 -23.31 -2.99
C ASP A 356 -1.74 -22.06 -2.34
N GLU A 357 -1.36 -22.18 -1.06
CA GLU A 357 -0.76 -21.09 -0.29
C GLU A 357 0.51 -20.53 -0.97
N ARG A 358 1.30 -21.37 -1.65
CA ARG A 358 2.53 -20.93 -2.33
C ARG A 358 2.23 -19.99 -3.48
N GLU A 359 1.17 -20.28 -4.24
CA GLU A 359 0.73 -19.45 -5.37
C GLU A 359 0.20 -18.09 -4.93
N VAL A 360 -0.42 -18.02 -3.73
CA VAL A 360 -0.91 -16.75 -3.17
C VAL A 360 0.24 -15.91 -2.63
N LEU A 361 1.19 -16.55 -1.93
CA LEU A 361 2.29 -15.86 -1.25
C LEU A 361 3.45 -15.46 -2.20
N LYS A 362 3.45 -15.92 -3.46
CA LYS A 362 4.52 -15.61 -4.43
C LYS A 362 4.68 -14.14 -4.78
N TYR A 363 3.61 -13.34 -4.59
CA TYR A 363 3.63 -11.90 -4.87
C TYR A 363 4.16 -11.05 -3.71
N LEU A 364 4.40 -11.66 -2.55
CA LEU A 364 4.89 -10.97 -1.38
C LEU A 364 6.43 -11.00 -1.36
N PRO A 365 7.08 -9.91 -0.90
CA PRO A 365 8.50 -9.92 -0.55
C PRO A 365 8.81 -11.04 0.47
N ASP A 366 10.02 -11.62 0.37
CA ASP A 366 10.43 -12.77 1.20
C ASP A 366 10.25 -12.52 2.70
N LYS A 367 10.50 -11.28 3.16
CA LYS A 367 10.29 -10.88 4.55
C LYS A 367 8.83 -11.01 5.00
N LEU A 368 7.87 -10.53 4.20
CA LEU A 368 6.44 -10.62 4.53
C LEU A 368 5.93 -12.06 4.44
N ARG A 369 6.43 -12.83 3.47
CA ARG A 369 6.13 -14.26 3.37
C ARG A 369 6.59 -15.01 4.62
N ALA A 370 7.79 -14.73 5.11
CA ALA A 370 8.30 -15.30 6.35
C ALA A 370 7.45 -14.90 7.56
N GLU A 371 7.12 -13.62 7.73
CA GLU A 371 6.28 -13.14 8.83
C GLU A 371 4.90 -13.82 8.85
N ILE A 372 4.25 -13.99 7.70
CA ILE A 372 2.97 -14.71 7.59
C ILE A 372 3.15 -16.17 7.96
N ALA A 373 4.13 -16.86 7.36
CA ALA A 373 4.35 -18.28 7.61
C ALA A 373 4.61 -18.54 9.09
N ILE A 374 5.40 -17.69 9.76
CA ILE A 374 5.67 -17.76 11.20
C ILE A 374 4.37 -17.61 11.98
N ASN A 375 3.56 -16.58 11.71
CA ASN A 375 2.29 -16.38 12.43
C ASN A 375 1.29 -17.52 12.23
N VAL A 376 1.31 -18.21 11.09
CA VAL A 376 0.34 -19.28 10.79
C VAL A 376 0.81 -20.65 11.31
N HIS A 377 2.12 -20.93 11.29
CA HIS A 377 2.65 -22.28 11.53
C HIS A 377 3.51 -22.43 12.78
N LEU A 378 4.03 -21.34 13.36
CA LEU A 378 4.95 -21.42 14.49
C LEU A 378 4.30 -22.07 15.72
N ASP A 379 3.03 -21.76 16.00
CA ASP A 379 2.31 -22.36 17.14
C ASP A 379 2.10 -23.86 16.98
N THR A 380 1.91 -24.35 15.74
CA THR A 380 1.84 -25.79 15.46
C THR A 380 3.20 -26.43 15.69
N LEU A 381 4.28 -25.83 15.18
CA LEU A 381 5.64 -26.34 15.32
C LEU A 381 6.13 -26.35 16.78
N LYS A 382 5.83 -25.31 17.56
CA LYS A 382 6.16 -25.25 18.99
C LYS A 382 5.49 -26.35 19.82
N LYS A 383 4.30 -26.80 19.43
CA LYS A 383 3.61 -27.92 20.09
C LYS A 383 4.28 -29.27 19.81
N VAL A 384 5.08 -29.36 18.75
CA VAL A 384 5.78 -30.59 18.39
C VAL A 384 6.93 -30.82 19.35
N ARG A 385 6.85 -31.89 20.15
CA ARG A 385 7.82 -32.21 21.21
C ARG A 385 9.28 -32.34 20.75
N ILE A 386 9.55 -32.54 19.47
CA ILE A 386 10.93 -32.61 18.96
C ILE A 386 11.52 -31.23 18.64
N PHE A 387 10.65 -30.25 18.40
CA PHE A 387 11.01 -28.88 18.05
C PHE A 387 10.76 -27.89 19.19
N ALA A 388 10.14 -28.34 20.29
CA ALA A 388 9.85 -27.52 21.47
C ALA A 388 11.12 -26.94 22.12
N ASP A 389 12.19 -27.73 22.18
CA ASP A 389 13.48 -27.34 22.79
C ASP A 389 14.48 -26.80 21.74
N CYS A 390 14.05 -26.58 20.50
CA CYS A 390 14.88 -26.04 19.44
C CYS A 390 14.92 -24.51 19.48
N GLU A 391 16.00 -23.96 18.94
CA GLU A 391 16.18 -22.52 18.77
C GLU A 391 15.09 -21.92 17.88
N ALA A 392 14.64 -20.70 18.18
CA ALA A 392 13.61 -20.04 17.39
C ALA A 392 14.04 -19.82 15.92
N GLY A 393 15.34 -19.64 15.66
CA GLY A 393 15.88 -19.51 14.31
C GLY A 393 15.59 -20.73 13.43
N LEU A 394 15.83 -21.93 13.95
CA LEU A 394 15.52 -23.19 13.26
C LEU A 394 14.01 -23.29 12.96
N LEU A 395 13.16 -22.95 13.92
CA LEU A 395 11.70 -23.02 13.73
C LEU A 395 11.25 -22.12 12.58
N VAL A 396 11.79 -20.91 12.50
CA VAL A 396 11.48 -19.94 11.43
C VAL A 396 11.90 -20.49 10.06
N GLU A 397 13.08 -21.10 9.97
CA GLU A 397 13.56 -21.69 8.72
C GLU A 397 12.70 -22.90 8.30
N LEU A 398 12.35 -23.77 9.24
CA LEU A 398 11.52 -24.95 8.97
C LEU A 398 10.12 -24.56 8.53
N VAL A 399 9.50 -23.56 9.16
CA VAL A 399 8.18 -23.02 8.81
C VAL A 399 8.09 -22.68 7.32
N LEU A 400 9.13 -22.07 6.75
CA LEU A 400 9.17 -21.67 5.34
C LEU A 400 9.22 -22.86 4.37
N LYS A 401 9.69 -24.02 4.83
CA LYS A 401 9.85 -25.23 4.02
C LYS A 401 8.68 -26.22 4.17
N LEU A 402 7.78 -26.01 5.15
CA LEU A 402 6.61 -26.87 5.34
C LEU A 402 5.66 -26.83 4.13
N ARG A 403 5.12 -28.00 3.78
CA ARG A 403 4.11 -28.16 2.73
C ARG A 403 2.83 -28.74 3.31
N PRO A 404 1.68 -28.05 3.28
CA PRO A 404 0.42 -28.62 3.71
C PRO A 404 -0.01 -29.77 2.77
N GLN A 405 -0.47 -30.88 3.35
CA GLN A 405 -1.03 -32.03 2.66
C GLN A 405 -2.27 -32.54 3.39
N VAL A 406 -3.31 -32.91 2.64
CA VAL A 406 -4.58 -33.37 3.19
C VAL A 406 -4.83 -34.82 2.80
N PHE A 407 -5.07 -35.67 3.78
CA PHE A 407 -5.36 -37.10 3.61
C PHE A 407 -6.83 -37.40 3.94
N SER A 408 -7.44 -38.32 3.19
CA SER A 408 -8.83 -38.76 3.41
C SER A 408 -8.91 -39.88 4.45
N PRO A 409 -10.10 -40.12 5.05
CA PRO A 409 -10.32 -41.26 5.93
C PRO A 409 -9.96 -42.59 5.25
N GLY A 410 -9.15 -43.40 5.93
CA GLY A 410 -8.68 -44.70 5.43
C GLY A 410 -7.42 -44.65 4.55
N ASP A 411 -6.93 -43.45 4.20
CA ASP A 411 -5.72 -43.30 3.40
C ASP A 411 -4.49 -43.75 4.20
N TYR A 412 -3.62 -44.53 3.57
CA TYR A 412 -2.30 -44.82 4.12
C TYR A 412 -1.36 -43.68 3.75
N ILE A 413 -0.81 -43.00 4.75
CA ILE A 413 0.19 -41.95 4.54
C ILE A 413 1.54 -42.60 4.21
N CYS A 414 1.87 -43.68 4.91
CA CYS A 414 3.02 -44.51 4.59
C CYS A 414 2.76 -45.96 4.96
N LYS A 415 3.39 -46.90 4.23
CA LYS A 415 3.40 -48.31 4.58
C LYS A 415 4.78 -48.73 5.05
N LYS A 416 4.82 -49.73 5.92
CA LYS A 416 6.06 -50.37 6.38
C LYS A 416 6.84 -50.90 5.17
N GLY A 417 8.12 -50.57 5.11
CA GLY A 417 9.01 -50.95 4.01
C GLY A 417 9.10 -49.92 2.87
N ASP A 418 8.20 -48.94 2.78
CA ASP A 418 8.30 -47.87 1.78
C ASP A 418 9.55 -47.01 2.02
N ILE A 419 10.07 -46.38 0.96
CA ILE A 419 11.20 -45.45 1.05
C ILE A 419 10.71 -44.14 1.70
N GLY A 420 11.25 -43.78 2.86
CA GLY A 420 10.89 -42.54 3.55
C GLY A 420 11.76 -41.37 3.10
N ARG A 421 11.14 -40.40 2.41
CA ARG A 421 11.82 -39.17 1.95
C ARG A 421 11.37 -37.90 2.67
N GLU A 422 10.37 -38.04 3.53
CA GLU A 422 9.64 -36.92 4.12
C GLU A 422 9.30 -37.26 5.58
N MET A 423 9.19 -36.25 6.44
CA MET A 423 8.50 -36.39 7.73
C MET A 423 7.19 -35.61 7.69
N TYR A 424 6.27 -36.00 8.57
CA TYR A 424 4.97 -35.38 8.67
C TYR A 424 4.70 -34.89 10.09
N ILE A 425 4.12 -33.71 10.20
CA ILE A 425 3.65 -33.10 11.44
C ILE A 425 2.13 -33.02 11.37
N ILE A 426 1.44 -33.51 12.40
CA ILE A 426 -0.02 -33.50 12.45
C ILE A 426 -0.49 -32.12 12.90
N LYS A 427 -1.10 -31.36 11.99
CA LYS A 427 -1.72 -30.06 12.29
C LYS A 427 -3.10 -30.27 12.90
N GLU A 428 -3.93 -31.05 12.21
CA GLU A 428 -5.31 -31.35 12.59
C GLU A 428 -5.66 -32.77 12.10
N GLY A 429 -6.22 -33.60 12.96
CA GLY A 429 -6.72 -34.92 12.62
C GLY A 429 -6.18 -36.03 13.51
N LYS A 430 -6.56 -37.27 13.18
CA LYS A 430 -6.15 -38.46 13.93
C LYS A 430 -5.64 -39.52 12.98
N LEU A 431 -4.44 -40.01 13.27
CA LEU A 431 -3.79 -41.07 12.51
C LEU A 431 -3.66 -42.30 13.41
N ALA A 432 -3.88 -43.48 12.85
CA ALA A 432 -3.65 -44.76 13.52
C ALA A 432 -2.40 -45.42 12.96
N VAL A 433 -1.51 -45.85 13.86
CA VAL A 433 -0.43 -46.79 13.53
C VAL A 433 -1.06 -48.18 13.50
N VAL A 434 -1.09 -48.80 12.33
CA VAL A 434 -1.76 -50.09 12.11
C VAL A 434 -0.76 -51.22 11.90
N ALA A 435 -1.12 -52.41 12.37
CA ALA A 435 -0.36 -53.62 12.08
C ALA A 435 -0.43 -53.99 10.59
N ASP A 436 0.38 -54.97 10.20
CA ASP A 436 0.46 -55.44 8.81
C ASP A 436 -0.87 -56.05 8.32
N ASP A 437 -1.78 -56.42 9.24
CA ASP A 437 -3.15 -56.86 8.96
C ASP A 437 -4.13 -55.72 8.63
N GLY A 438 -3.76 -54.45 8.89
CA GLY A 438 -4.60 -53.27 8.70
C GLY A 438 -5.79 -53.14 9.67
N ILE A 439 -5.95 -54.07 10.62
CA ILE A 439 -7.08 -54.15 11.57
C ILE A 439 -6.61 -53.70 12.95
N LYS A 440 -5.50 -54.25 13.45
CA LYS A 440 -5.00 -53.96 14.79
C LYS A 440 -4.37 -52.56 14.82
N GLN A 441 -4.87 -51.70 15.71
CA GLN A 441 -4.34 -50.35 15.92
C GLN A 441 -3.42 -50.37 17.16
N PHE A 442 -2.17 -49.95 17.00
CA PHE A 442 -1.22 -49.90 18.10
C PHE A 442 -1.33 -48.59 18.88
N VAL A 443 -1.30 -47.46 18.17
CA VAL A 443 -1.28 -46.12 18.76
C VAL A 443 -2.06 -45.18 17.84
N VAL A 444 -2.78 -44.24 18.44
CA VAL A 444 -3.42 -43.12 17.74
C VAL A 444 -2.59 -41.86 17.97
N LEU A 445 -2.11 -41.27 16.88
CA LEU A 445 -1.42 -39.98 16.88
C LEU A 445 -2.44 -38.88 16.64
N SER A 446 -2.39 -37.82 17.45
CA SER A 446 -3.25 -36.65 17.35
C SER A 446 -2.43 -35.40 17.06
N ASP A 447 -3.13 -34.27 16.88
CA ASP A 447 -2.59 -32.93 16.71
C ASP A 447 -1.35 -32.65 17.59
N GLY A 448 -0.31 -32.07 16.99
CA GLY A 448 0.98 -31.80 17.63
C GLY A 448 1.95 -32.98 17.68
N SER A 449 1.51 -34.18 17.28
CA SER A 449 2.40 -35.32 17.08
C SER A 449 3.07 -35.25 15.70
N TYR A 450 4.15 -36.00 15.52
CA TYR A 450 4.90 -36.10 14.26
C TYR A 450 5.30 -37.56 14.02
N PHE A 451 5.68 -37.87 12.78
CA PHE A 451 6.20 -39.19 12.42
C PHE A 451 7.06 -39.13 11.15
N GLY A 452 7.85 -40.17 10.94
CA GLY A 452 8.69 -40.33 9.75
C GLY A 452 10.08 -39.72 9.89
N GLU A 453 10.43 -39.24 11.09
CA GLU A 453 11.74 -38.72 11.49
C GLU A 453 12.85 -39.76 11.34
N ILE A 454 12.57 -41.03 11.60
CA ILE A 454 13.58 -42.10 11.59
C ILE A 454 14.09 -42.36 10.17
N SER A 455 13.21 -42.32 9.16
CA SER A 455 13.56 -42.63 7.78
C SER A 455 14.40 -41.55 7.10
N ILE A 456 14.32 -40.31 7.61
CA ILE A 456 15.04 -39.16 7.05
C ILE A 456 16.39 -38.94 7.74
N LEU A 457 16.49 -39.26 9.03
CA LEU A 457 17.73 -39.28 9.79
C LEU A 457 18.50 -40.55 9.40
N ASN A 458 19.61 -40.42 8.66
CA ASN A 458 20.45 -41.56 8.25
C ASN A 458 21.20 -42.16 9.46
N ILE A 459 20.48 -42.74 10.42
CA ILE A 459 21.03 -43.27 11.66
C ILE A 459 21.82 -44.55 11.35
N LYS A 460 23.12 -44.53 11.65
CA LYS A 460 24.02 -45.69 11.49
C LYS A 460 23.58 -46.85 12.37
N GLY A 461 23.64 -48.08 11.85
CA GLY A 461 23.14 -49.28 12.53
C GLY A 461 21.62 -49.47 12.46
N SER A 462 20.86 -48.61 11.77
CA SER A 462 19.43 -48.83 11.54
C SER A 462 19.22 -50.02 10.60
N LYS A 463 18.60 -51.10 11.10
CA LYS A 463 18.22 -52.28 10.29
C LYS A 463 17.20 -51.95 9.21
N ALA A 464 16.43 -50.87 9.40
CA ALA A 464 15.45 -50.38 8.43
C ALA A 464 16.04 -49.40 7.40
N GLY A 465 17.21 -48.81 7.67
CA GLY A 465 17.81 -47.77 6.85
C GLY A 465 16.84 -46.62 6.57
N ASN A 466 16.67 -46.26 5.29
CA ASN A 466 15.72 -45.25 4.82
C ASN A 466 14.25 -45.71 4.87
N ARG A 467 13.97 -47.00 5.08
CA ARG A 467 12.60 -47.52 4.96
C ARG A 467 11.71 -47.12 6.14
N ARG A 468 10.42 -47.02 5.89
CA ARG A 468 9.38 -46.79 6.90
C ARG A 468 9.25 -48.02 7.80
N THR A 469 9.15 -47.79 9.11
CA THR A 469 9.09 -48.85 10.12
C THR A 469 7.66 -49.32 10.44
N ALA A 470 6.65 -48.50 10.11
CA ALA A 470 5.25 -48.76 10.46
C ALA A 470 4.27 -48.33 9.36
N ASN A 471 3.07 -48.91 9.39
CA ASN A 471 1.95 -48.48 8.56
C ASN A 471 1.18 -47.38 9.31
N ILE A 472 0.94 -46.25 8.65
CA ILE A 472 0.21 -45.13 9.24
C ILE A 472 -0.98 -44.81 8.35
N ARG A 473 -2.18 -44.86 8.95
CA ARG A 473 -3.45 -44.66 8.25
C ARG A 473 -4.23 -43.51 8.88
N SER A 474 -4.83 -42.66 8.05
CA SER A 474 -5.72 -41.60 8.52
C SER A 474 -7.05 -42.18 9.00
N ILE A 475 -7.50 -41.81 10.18
CA ILE A 475 -8.82 -42.23 10.71
C ILE A 475 -9.92 -41.34 10.11
N GLY A 476 -9.67 -40.03 10.06
CA GLY A 476 -10.56 -39.02 9.48
C GLY A 476 -9.91 -38.29 8.32
N TYR A 477 -10.43 -37.12 7.99
CA TYR A 477 -9.63 -36.17 7.22
C TYR A 477 -8.53 -35.62 8.12
N SER A 478 -7.29 -35.62 7.63
CA SER A 478 -6.14 -35.17 8.40
C SER A 478 -5.32 -34.18 7.58
N ASP A 479 -4.99 -33.06 8.20
CA ASP A 479 -4.08 -32.05 7.70
C ASP A 479 -2.70 -32.26 8.29
N LEU A 480 -1.75 -32.54 7.42
CA LEU A 480 -0.36 -32.77 7.77
C LEU A 480 0.51 -31.69 7.14
N PHE A 481 1.56 -31.28 7.84
CA PHE A 481 2.68 -30.61 7.19
C PHE A 481 3.74 -31.63 6.82
N CYS A 482 4.07 -31.68 5.54
CA CYS A 482 5.17 -32.45 5.00
C CYS A 482 6.44 -31.60 4.98
N LEU A 483 7.53 -32.15 5.53
CA LEU A 483 8.88 -31.61 5.42
C LEU A 483 9.76 -32.63 4.71
N SER A 484 10.44 -32.21 3.64
CA SER A 484 11.31 -33.11 2.89
C SER A 484 12.63 -33.37 3.64
N LYS A 485 13.26 -34.51 3.36
CA LYS A 485 14.58 -34.84 3.92
C LYS A 485 15.62 -33.77 3.56
N ASP A 486 15.63 -33.32 2.32
CA ASP A 486 16.64 -32.36 1.84
C ASP A 486 16.46 -31.01 2.55
N ASP A 487 15.22 -30.53 2.66
CA ASP A 487 14.85 -29.29 3.36
C ASP A 487 15.24 -29.33 4.85
N LEU A 488 14.96 -30.44 5.53
CA LEU A 488 15.32 -30.63 6.93
C LEU A 488 16.84 -30.71 7.10
N MET A 489 17.52 -31.50 6.28
CA MET A 489 18.96 -31.70 6.41
C MET A 489 19.73 -30.41 6.14
N GLU A 490 19.28 -29.59 5.18
CA GLU A 490 19.81 -28.25 4.94
C GLU A 490 19.68 -27.39 6.19
N ALA A 491 18.50 -27.28 6.78
CA ALA A 491 18.29 -26.50 8.01
C ALA A 491 19.15 -27.04 9.17
N LEU A 492 19.18 -28.36 9.37
CA LEU A 492 19.98 -29.00 10.41
C LEU A 492 21.50 -28.87 10.21
N THR A 493 21.99 -28.42 9.04
CA THR A 493 23.42 -28.13 8.87
C THR A 493 23.84 -26.87 9.60
N GLU A 494 22.94 -25.89 9.75
CA GLU A 494 23.18 -24.65 10.49
C GLU A 494 22.95 -24.81 12.00
N TYR A 495 22.12 -25.78 12.40
CA TYR A 495 21.73 -26.05 13.79
C TYR A 495 22.17 -27.45 14.26
N PRO A 496 23.46 -27.67 14.56
CA PRO A 496 24.01 -28.99 14.87
C PRO A 496 23.47 -29.58 16.18
N ASP A 497 23.14 -28.76 17.18
CA ASP A 497 22.60 -29.23 18.46
C ASP A 497 21.19 -29.82 18.30
N ALA A 498 20.35 -29.18 17.49
CA ALA A 498 19.05 -29.69 17.13
C ALA A 498 19.16 -31.02 16.36
N LYS A 499 20.13 -31.12 15.44
CA LYS A 499 20.42 -32.36 14.71
C LYS A 499 20.78 -33.50 15.66
N ALA A 500 21.66 -33.25 16.64
CA ALA A 500 22.04 -34.25 17.63
C ALA A 500 20.84 -34.71 18.47
N MET A 501 19.97 -33.79 18.89
CA MET A 501 18.75 -34.13 19.64
C MET A 501 17.78 -34.99 18.81
N LEU A 502 17.61 -34.67 17.52
CA LEU A 502 16.79 -35.43 16.57
C LEU A 502 17.35 -36.85 16.37
N GLU A 503 18.65 -36.99 16.15
CA GLU A 503 19.32 -38.28 15.99
C GLU A 503 19.23 -39.13 17.26
N GLU A 504 19.39 -38.53 18.45
CA GLU A 504 19.28 -39.23 19.73
C GLU A 504 17.86 -39.73 19.99
N LYS A 505 16.83 -38.91 19.78
CA LYS A 505 15.44 -39.39 19.87
C LYS A 505 15.16 -40.50 18.85
N GLY A 506 15.66 -40.36 17.61
CA GLY A 506 15.52 -41.40 16.60
C GLY A 506 16.18 -42.72 17.01
N ARG A 507 17.36 -42.67 17.64
CA ARG A 507 18.04 -43.86 18.20
C ARG A 507 17.23 -44.50 19.32
N GLN A 508 16.69 -43.72 20.25
CA GLN A 508 15.88 -44.23 21.35
C GLN A 508 14.63 -44.98 20.84
N ILE A 509 13.98 -44.47 19.78
CA ILE A 509 12.83 -45.14 19.17
C ILE A 509 13.28 -46.43 18.46
N LEU A 510 14.38 -46.39 17.69
CA LEU A 510 14.93 -47.58 17.04
C LEU A 510 15.35 -48.68 18.04
N MET A 511 15.92 -48.29 19.20
CA MET A 511 16.26 -49.22 20.27
C MET A 511 15.00 -49.86 20.88
N LYS A 512 13.97 -49.05 21.17
CA LYS A 512 12.69 -49.54 21.71
C LYS A 512 12.03 -50.57 20.79
N ASP A 513 12.13 -50.37 19.49
CA ASP A 513 11.54 -51.24 18.48
C ASP A 513 12.46 -52.41 18.06
N GLY A 514 13.66 -52.54 18.66
CA GLY A 514 14.63 -53.61 18.35
C GLY A 514 15.25 -53.51 16.95
N LEU A 515 15.15 -52.34 16.31
CA LEU A 515 15.57 -52.07 14.94
C LEU A 515 16.95 -51.41 14.85
N LEU A 516 17.63 -51.16 15.97
CA LEU A 516 19.01 -50.70 16.01
C LEU A 516 19.97 -51.87 16.22
N ASP A 517 20.97 -51.98 15.37
CA ASP A 517 22.13 -52.82 15.61
C ASP A 517 23.12 -52.06 16.52
N LEU A 518 23.22 -52.51 17.76
CA LEU A 518 24.04 -51.86 18.79
C LEU A 518 25.54 -51.97 18.51
N GLU A 519 25.99 -53.01 17.79
CA GLU A 519 27.40 -53.18 17.44
C GLU A 519 27.83 -52.18 16.37
N VAL A 520 26.99 -51.99 15.35
CA VAL A 520 27.23 -51.03 14.26
C VAL A 520 26.98 -49.59 14.71
N ALA A 521 26.04 -49.36 15.63
CA ALA A 521 25.82 -48.03 16.22
C ALA A 521 26.93 -47.60 17.18
N ALA A 522 27.65 -48.56 17.79
CA ALA A 522 28.81 -48.31 18.66
C ALA A 522 30.13 -48.12 17.88
N GLN A 523 30.19 -48.57 16.62
CA GLN A 523 31.25 -48.16 15.71
C GLN A 523 31.09 -46.65 15.46
N GLY A 524 32.15 -45.89 15.74
CA GLY A 524 32.15 -44.43 15.60
C GLY A 524 31.87 -43.91 14.17
N PRO A 525 32.04 -42.61 13.91
CA PRO A 525 31.76 -42.06 12.58
C PRO A 525 32.53 -42.80 11.49
N ASP A 526 31.79 -43.37 10.52
CA ASP A 526 32.30 -44.00 9.29
C ASP A 526 33.60 -43.33 8.78
N PRO A 527 34.69 -44.08 8.57
CA PRO A 527 35.97 -43.55 8.10
C PRO A 527 35.82 -42.64 6.88
N LYS A 528 34.89 -42.94 5.97
CA LYS A 528 34.62 -42.12 4.78
C LYS A 528 34.03 -40.75 5.10
N ASP A 529 33.11 -40.65 6.06
CA ASP A 529 32.56 -39.35 6.52
C ASP A 529 33.66 -38.50 7.17
N MET A 530 34.56 -39.15 7.91
CA MET A 530 35.71 -38.48 8.51
C MET A 530 36.69 -37.99 7.45
N GLU A 531 36.97 -38.81 6.43
CA GLU A 531 37.81 -38.46 5.31
C GLU A 531 37.23 -37.28 4.51
N GLU A 532 35.92 -37.31 4.24
CA GLU A 532 35.22 -36.24 3.52
C GLU A 532 35.17 -34.93 4.32
N LYS A 533 34.96 -35.01 5.65
CA LYS A 533 35.08 -33.86 6.56
C LYS A 533 36.50 -33.30 6.58
N VAL A 534 37.52 -34.17 6.64
CA VAL A 534 38.93 -33.77 6.60
C VAL A 534 39.24 -33.07 5.29
N ILE A 535 38.80 -33.61 4.14
CA ILE A 535 38.95 -33.00 2.81
C ILE A 535 38.28 -31.62 2.75
N LYS A 536 37.08 -31.48 3.32
CA LYS A 536 36.36 -30.20 3.37
C LYS A 536 37.07 -29.19 4.28
N MET A 537 37.65 -29.66 5.39
CA MET A 537 38.46 -28.85 6.30
C MET A 537 39.77 -28.38 5.64
N THR A 538 40.49 -29.26 4.94
CA THR A 538 41.70 -28.86 4.20
C THR A 538 41.36 -27.88 3.09
N GLY A 539 40.28 -28.09 2.33
CA GLY A 539 39.84 -27.13 1.31
C GLY A 539 39.47 -25.75 1.86
N THR A 540 38.86 -25.68 3.05
CA THR A 540 38.59 -24.40 3.72
C THR A 540 39.86 -23.77 4.30
N LEU A 541 40.81 -24.57 4.79
CA LEU A 541 42.11 -24.11 5.25
C LEU A 541 42.93 -23.50 4.09
N ASP A 542 42.93 -24.13 2.92
CA ASP A 542 43.60 -23.63 1.71
C ASP A 542 42.99 -22.31 1.24
N LEU A 543 41.65 -22.20 1.28
CA LEU A 543 40.95 -20.95 0.96
C LEU A 543 41.33 -19.83 1.94
N LEU A 544 41.40 -20.15 3.24
CA LEU A 544 41.83 -19.22 4.28
C LEU A 544 43.30 -18.80 4.10
N GLN A 545 44.21 -19.74 3.81
CA GLN A 545 45.61 -19.44 3.49
C GLN A 545 45.72 -18.53 2.28
N THR A 546 44.93 -18.78 1.23
CA THR A 546 44.91 -17.94 0.02
C THR A 546 44.44 -16.52 0.33
N LYS A 547 43.35 -16.38 1.12
CA LYS A 547 42.87 -15.08 1.58
C LYS A 547 43.89 -14.37 2.47
N PHE A 548 44.56 -15.10 3.35
CA PHE A 548 45.57 -14.57 4.25
C PHE A 548 46.81 -14.10 3.49
N ALA A 549 47.29 -14.87 2.51
CA ALA A 549 48.39 -14.49 1.62
C ALA A 549 48.05 -13.21 0.82
N ARG A 550 46.81 -13.10 0.33
CA ARG A 550 46.35 -11.89 -0.34
C ARG A 550 46.33 -10.67 0.60
N LEU A 551 45.82 -10.84 1.82
CA LEU A 551 45.82 -9.78 2.83
C LEU A 551 47.25 -9.34 3.21
N LEU A 552 48.17 -10.29 3.35
CA LEU A 552 49.59 -9.99 3.59
C LEU A 552 50.19 -9.19 2.44
N ALA A 553 49.95 -9.59 1.19
CA ALA A 553 50.43 -8.86 0.02
C ALA A 553 49.85 -7.44 -0.07
N GLU A 554 48.55 -7.27 0.24
CA GLU A 554 47.91 -5.95 0.31
C GLU A 554 48.51 -5.09 1.45
N HIS A 555 48.79 -5.70 2.61
CA HIS A 555 49.43 -5.02 3.74
C HIS A 555 50.87 -4.60 3.42
N GLU A 556 51.68 -5.47 2.80
CA GLU A 556 53.05 -5.15 2.37
C GLU A 556 53.06 -4.04 1.31
N ALA A 557 52.15 -4.09 0.34
CA ALA A 557 52.01 -3.03 -0.65
C ALA A 557 51.63 -1.68 -0.01
N ALA A 558 50.77 -1.71 1.01
CA ALA A 558 50.41 -0.52 1.79
C ALA A 558 51.60 0.02 2.59
N GLN A 559 52.35 -0.85 3.27
CA GLN A 559 53.58 -0.49 4.00
C GLN A 559 54.64 0.11 3.09
N TRP A 560 54.87 -0.50 1.91
CA TRP A 560 55.83 0.01 0.94
C TRP A 560 55.44 1.39 0.40
N LYS A 561 54.15 1.60 0.10
CA LYS A 561 53.62 2.93 -0.29
C LYS A 561 53.80 3.96 0.83
N LEU A 562 53.55 3.56 2.09
CA LEU A 562 53.73 4.43 3.25
C LEU A 562 55.19 4.83 3.40
N LYS A 563 56.10 3.84 3.35
CA LYS A 563 57.55 4.06 3.44
C LYS A 563 58.04 5.01 2.35
N ASN A 564 57.65 4.80 1.10
CA ASN A 564 57.99 5.71 0.00
C ASN A 564 57.45 7.14 0.20
N ARG A 565 56.27 7.29 0.80
CA ARG A 565 55.75 8.62 1.14
C ARG A 565 56.56 9.28 2.25
N VAL A 566 56.94 8.52 3.28
CA VAL A 566 57.83 9.00 4.35
C VAL A 566 59.18 9.40 3.77
N THR A 567 59.81 8.58 2.93
CA THR A 567 61.12 8.92 2.30
C THR A 567 61.03 10.15 1.40
N LYS A 568 59.91 10.34 0.67
CA LYS A 568 59.67 11.57 -0.09
C LYS A 568 59.49 12.80 0.79
N LEU A 569 58.83 12.65 1.95
CA LEU A 569 58.66 13.71 2.93
C LEU A 569 60.00 14.04 3.62
N GLU A 570 60.77 13.04 4.03
CA GLU A 570 62.13 13.20 4.54
C GLU A 570 63.01 13.93 3.53
N LYS A 571 63.01 13.50 2.25
CA LYS A 571 63.79 14.16 1.21
C LYS A 571 63.40 15.63 1.05
N LYS A 572 62.09 15.94 1.04
CA LYS A 572 61.60 17.33 1.05
C LYS A 572 62.04 18.11 2.28
N ILE A 573 62.03 17.49 3.46
CA ILE A 573 62.47 18.12 4.70
C ILE A 573 63.98 18.37 4.69
N THR A 574 64.81 17.44 4.20
CA THR A 574 66.25 17.67 4.02
C THR A 574 66.56 18.71 2.95
N ASP A 575 65.82 18.74 1.83
CA ASP A 575 65.98 19.80 0.81
C ASP A 575 65.56 21.17 1.39
N SER A 576 64.54 21.21 2.25
CA SER A 576 64.11 22.43 2.95
C SER A 576 65.07 22.82 4.09
N GLY A 577 65.67 21.83 4.76
CA GLY A 577 66.66 22.03 5.83
C GLY A 577 68.04 22.42 5.30
N GLY A 578 68.39 22.01 4.08
CA GLY A 578 69.56 22.48 3.35
C GLY A 578 69.46 23.96 2.95
N VAL A 579 68.25 24.46 2.72
CA VAL A 579 68.00 25.91 2.54
C VAL A 579 68.16 26.66 3.87
N ILE A 580 67.77 26.06 5.00
CA ILE A 580 67.91 26.70 6.33
C ILE A 580 69.37 26.72 6.81
N TYR A 581 70.21 25.75 6.45
CA TYR A 581 71.65 25.80 6.76
C TYR A 581 72.46 26.71 5.82
N SER A 582 71.95 27.02 4.62
CA SER A 582 72.55 28.02 3.73
C SER A 582 72.30 29.45 4.23
N GLU A 583 71.14 29.72 4.83
CA GLU A 583 70.83 31.06 5.37
C GLU A 583 71.42 31.34 6.78
N MET A 584 72.05 30.35 7.43
CA MET A 584 72.77 30.55 8.70
C MET A 584 74.30 30.74 8.54
N VAL A 585 74.85 30.58 7.34
CA VAL A 585 76.29 30.81 7.06
C VAL A 585 76.55 32.19 6.41
N ASP A 586 75.52 32.91 5.99
CA ASP A 586 75.60 34.31 5.52
C ASP A 586 75.34 35.36 6.63
N LEU A 587 75.63 34.99 7.89
CA LEU A 587 75.67 35.89 9.05
C LEU A 587 77.04 35.77 9.76
N GLU A 588 78.11 36.03 9.02
CA GLU A 588 79.39 36.59 9.51
C GLU A 588 79.95 37.61 8.51
#